data_AF-A0A4Q3Z8E5-F1
#
_entry.id   AF-A0A4Q3Z8E5-F1
#
_cell.length_a   1.000
_cell.length_b   1.000
_cell.length_c   1.000
_cell.angle_alpha   90.00
_cell.angle_beta   90.00
_cell.angle_gamma   90.00
#
_symmetry.space_group_name_H-M   'P 1'
#
loop_
_entity.id
_entity.type
_entity.pdbx_description
1 polymer ?
#
loop_
_entity_poly.entity_id
_entity_poly.type
_entity_poly.pdbx_seq_one_letter_code
_entity_poly.pdbx_strand_id
1 'polypeptide(L)'
;MTAPLDSSFSINTMPCAEMSFGGVRATEAFKHNFSDRWAEFLRSEFPSARHIAIASGVTTRTAENWLAGSCKPSGDTVALFFLRYPEAMARFMAGT
;
A
#
# COMPACT_ATOMS: atom_id res chain seq x y z
N MET A 1 -15.33 -8.37 52.65
CA MET A 1 -15.11 -8.95 51.32
C MET A 1 -14.55 -7.85 50.43
N THR A 2 -13.24 -7.82 50.29
CA THR A 2 -12.47 -6.78 49.60
C THR A 2 -11.59 -7.52 48.59
N ALA A 3 -11.81 -7.28 47.30
CA ALA A 3 -11.01 -7.85 46.23
C ALA A 3 -9.62 -7.18 46.19
N PRO A 4 -8.52 -7.92 45.97
CA PRO A 4 -7.23 -7.29 45.72
C PRO A 4 -7.16 -6.82 44.26
N LEU A 5 -6.83 -5.54 44.08
CA LEU A 5 -6.38 -4.97 42.81
C LEU A 5 -4.95 -5.46 42.58
N ASP A 6 -4.79 -6.49 41.75
CA ASP A 6 -3.47 -6.91 41.27
C ASP A 6 -2.97 -5.91 40.22
N SER A 7 -2.03 -5.10 40.68
CA SER A 7 -1.11 -4.30 39.93
C SER A 7 -0.11 -5.17 39.17
N SER A 8 -0.29 -5.29 37.85
CA SER A 8 0.81 -5.54 36.88
C SER A 8 0.31 -5.35 35.45
N PHE A 9 0.13 -4.10 35.00
CA PHE A 9 0.13 -3.82 33.57
C PHE A 9 1.59 -3.89 33.10
N SER A 10 2.03 -5.11 32.82
CA SER A 10 3.35 -5.37 32.26
C SER A 10 3.34 -4.84 30.83
N ILE A 11 3.80 -3.60 30.63
CA ILE A 11 4.24 -3.12 29.32
C ILE A 11 5.51 -3.92 29.04
N ASN A 12 5.33 -5.15 28.57
CA ASN A 12 6.44 -5.93 28.03
C ASN A 12 6.97 -5.14 26.84
N THR A 13 8.10 -4.48 27.07
CA THR A 13 9.09 -4.13 26.06
C THR A 13 9.14 -5.27 25.07
N MET A 14 8.56 -5.07 23.88
CA MET A 14 8.75 -6.03 22.80
C MET A 14 10.25 -6.13 22.55
N PRO A 15 10.87 -7.31 22.68
CA PRO A 15 12.22 -7.48 22.16
C PRO A 15 12.14 -7.18 20.67
N CYS A 16 13.14 -6.45 20.16
CA CYS A 16 13.35 -6.17 18.75
C CYS A 16 13.46 -7.52 18.02
N ALA A 17 12.31 -8.11 17.69
CA ALA A 17 12.22 -9.47 17.20
C ALA A 17 12.93 -9.53 15.86
N GLU A 18 13.81 -10.52 15.75
CA GLU A 18 14.51 -10.94 14.53
C GLU A 18 13.79 -10.52 13.25
N MET A 19 14.35 -9.52 12.57
CA MET A 19 14.04 -9.29 11.17
C MET A 19 14.53 -10.50 10.39
N SER A 20 13.64 -11.46 10.18
CA SER A 20 13.85 -12.64 9.35
C SER A 20 14.52 -12.22 8.03
N PHE A 21 15.68 -12.81 7.73
CA PHE A 21 16.43 -12.59 6.49
C PHE A 21 15.60 -12.92 5.22
N GLY A 22 14.49 -13.67 5.36
CA GLY A 22 13.52 -13.89 4.30
C GLY A 22 12.60 -12.70 4.01
N GLY A 23 12.28 -11.90 5.03
CA GLY A 23 11.39 -10.73 4.91
C GLY A 23 12.01 -9.56 4.16
N VAL A 24 13.33 -9.38 4.28
CA VAL A 24 14.05 -8.30 3.59
C VAL A 24 13.99 -8.50 2.06
N ARG A 25 14.17 -9.73 1.57
CA ARG A 25 14.09 -10.03 0.12
C ARG A 25 12.67 -9.87 -0.43
N ALA A 26 11.65 -10.28 0.32
CA ALA A 26 10.26 -10.09 -0.06
C ALA A 26 9.88 -8.59 -0.11
N THR A 27 10.41 -7.79 0.82
CA THR A 27 10.21 -6.34 0.88
C THR A 27 10.82 -5.64 -0.33
N GLU A 28 12.06 -5.98 -0.69
CA GLU A 28 12.72 -5.39 -1.86
C GLU A 28 12.09 -5.83 -3.18
N ALA A 29 11.68 -7.10 -3.31
CA ALA A 29 10.95 -7.58 -4.48
C ALA A 29 9.60 -6.86 -4.65
N PHE A 30 8.87 -6.64 -3.54
CA PHE A 30 7.64 -5.87 -3.56
C PHE A 30 7.88 -4.42 -4.01
N LYS A 31 8.88 -3.74 -3.42
CA LYS A 31 9.24 -2.37 -3.81
C LYS A 31 9.63 -2.25 -5.27
N HIS A 32 10.40 -3.22 -5.78
CA HIS A 32 10.84 -3.27 -7.16
C HIS A 32 9.66 -3.43 -8.14
N ASN A 33 8.72 -4.31 -7.82
CA ASN A 33 7.60 -4.63 -8.72
C ASN A 33 6.36 -3.74 -8.50
N PHE A 34 6.39 -2.83 -7.51
CA PHE A 34 5.22 -2.04 -7.13
C PHE A 34 4.75 -1.13 -8.26
N SER A 35 5.66 -0.44 -8.96
CA SER A 35 5.31 0.47 -10.05
C SER A 35 4.62 -0.26 -11.21
N ASP A 36 5.10 -1.45 -11.55
CA ASP A 36 4.54 -2.26 -12.63
C ASP A 36 3.16 -2.80 -12.27
N ARG A 37 3.02 -3.34 -11.05
CA ARG A 37 1.72 -3.80 -10.54
C ARG A 37 0.73 -2.65 -10.41
N TRP A 38 1.20 -1.47 -10.01
CA TRP A 38 0.37 -0.27 -9.92
C TRP A 38 -0.12 0.16 -11.30
N ALA A 39 0.76 0.14 -12.30
CA ALA A 39 0.39 0.40 -13.69
C ALA A 39 -0.65 -0.60 -14.20
N GLU A 40 -0.51 -1.88 -13.86
CA GLU A 40 -1.47 -2.92 -14.21
C GLU A 40 -2.85 -2.70 -13.57
N PHE A 41 -2.89 -2.42 -12.27
CA PHE A 41 -4.13 -2.04 -11.56
C PHE A 41 -4.82 -0.84 -12.22
N LEU A 42 -4.05 0.20 -12.57
CA LEU A 42 -4.60 1.38 -13.22
C LEU A 42 -5.16 1.07 -14.60
N ARG A 43 -4.55 0.17 -15.36
CA ARG A 43 -5.04 -0.26 -16.68
C ARG A 43 -6.30 -1.12 -16.58
N SER A 44 -6.47 -1.91 -15.51
CA SER A 44 -7.65 -2.75 -15.34
C SER A 44 -8.87 -1.95 -14.87
N GLU A 45 -8.67 -0.95 -14.01
CA GLU A 45 -9.76 -0.22 -13.38
C GLU A 45 -10.11 1.10 -14.10
N PHE A 46 -9.18 1.68 -14.87
CA PHE A 46 -9.40 2.97 -15.53
C PHE A 46 -9.20 2.92 -17.05
N PRO A 47 -10.09 3.57 -17.82
CA PRO A 47 -10.03 3.54 -19.28
C PRO A 47 -8.95 4.45 -19.87
N SER A 48 -8.47 5.46 -19.13
CA SER A 48 -7.43 6.38 -19.62
C SER A 48 -6.68 7.14 -18.51
N ALA A 49 -5.48 7.63 -18.85
CA ALA A 49 -4.67 8.51 -17.98
C ALA A 49 -5.44 9.74 -17.47
N ARG A 50 -6.34 10.28 -18.30
CA ARG A 50 -7.17 11.43 -17.93
C ARG A 50 -8.14 11.08 -16.80
N HIS A 51 -8.77 9.90 -16.82
CA HIS A 51 -9.64 9.46 -15.73
C HIS A 51 -8.86 9.24 -14.44
N ILE A 52 -7.63 8.71 -14.55
CA ILE A 52 -6.73 8.52 -13.41
C ILE A 52 -6.35 9.88 -12.80
N ALA A 53 -6.03 10.88 -13.64
CA ALA A 53 -5.70 12.23 -13.20
C ALA A 53 -6.89 12.89 -12.47
N ILE A 54 -8.10 12.76 -13.00
CA ILE A 54 -9.32 13.27 -12.35
C ILE A 54 -9.57 12.54 -11.01
N ALA A 55 -9.44 11.21 -10.99
CA ALA A 55 -9.67 10.41 -9.80
C ALA A 55 -8.65 10.72 -8.69
N SER A 56 -7.39 10.96 -9.04
CA SER A 56 -6.31 11.18 -8.07
C SER A 56 -6.00 12.65 -7.77
N GLY A 57 -6.49 13.59 -8.60
CA GLY A 57 -6.19 15.01 -8.47
C GLY A 57 -4.80 15.42 -8.98
N VAL A 58 -4.07 14.51 -9.65
CA VAL A 58 -2.74 14.78 -10.23
C VAL A 58 -2.84 15.26 -11.68
N THR A 59 -1.70 15.67 -12.25
CA THR A 59 -1.64 16.03 -13.68
C THR A 59 -1.77 14.79 -14.58
N THR A 60 -2.29 14.98 -15.79
CA THR A 60 -2.37 13.90 -16.80
C THR A 60 -1.01 13.26 -17.06
N ARG A 61 0.07 14.06 -17.10
CA ARG A 61 1.43 13.55 -17.30
C ARG A 61 1.91 12.65 -16.16
N THR A 62 1.56 12.99 -14.92
CA THR A 62 1.86 12.13 -13.76
C THR A 62 1.11 10.80 -13.89
N ALA A 63 -0.15 10.84 -14.30
CA ALA A 63 -0.95 9.63 -14.53
C ALA A 63 -0.40 8.77 -15.69
N GLU A 64 0.08 9.39 -16.77
CA GLU A 64 0.78 8.70 -17.87
C GLU A 64 2.06 8.01 -17.39
N ASN A 65 2.85 8.69 -16.55
CA ASN A 65 4.05 8.10 -15.98
C ASN A 65 3.75 6.91 -15.07
N TRP A 66 2.64 6.95 -14.31
CA TRP A 66 2.17 5.81 -13.52
C TRP A 66 1.73 4.65 -14.41
N LEU A 67 0.99 4.93 -15.49
CA LEU A 67 0.61 3.91 -16.46
C LEU A 67 1.80 3.32 -17.20
N ALA A 68 2.90 4.06 -17.36
CA ALA A 68 4.13 3.55 -17.92
C ALA A 68 5.01 2.79 -16.90
N GLY A 69 4.62 2.74 -15.62
CA GLY A 69 5.45 2.18 -14.55
C GLY A 69 6.73 2.98 -14.25
N SER A 70 6.88 4.17 -14.85
CA SER A 70 8.11 4.97 -14.76
C SER A 70 8.28 5.68 -13.42
N CYS A 71 7.18 5.98 -12.73
CA CYS A 71 7.21 6.48 -11.36
C CYS A 71 6.10 5.86 -10.52
N LYS A 72 6.32 5.83 -9.20
CA LYS A 72 5.35 5.31 -8.23
C LYS A 72 4.49 6.44 -7.64
N PRO A 73 3.22 6.15 -7.28
CA PRO A 73 2.41 7.06 -6.49
C PRO A 73 3.01 7.24 -5.09
N SER A 74 2.62 8.34 -4.45
CA SER A 74 2.91 8.58 -3.04
C SER A 74 1.95 7.78 -2.14
N GLY A 75 2.33 7.55 -0.88
CA GLY A 75 1.53 6.74 0.05
C GLY A 75 0.14 7.30 0.34
N ASP A 76 0.01 8.62 0.39
CA ASP A 76 -1.26 9.35 0.50
C ASP A 76 -2.16 9.12 -0.72
N THR A 77 -1.59 9.09 -1.93
CA THR A 77 -2.34 8.74 -3.14
C THR A 77 -2.83 7.28 -3.04
N VAL A 78 -1.97 6.34 -2.65
CA VAL A 78 -2.36 4.93 -2.50
C VAL A 78 -3.49 4.78 -1.47
N ALA A 79 -3.42 5.51 -0.34
CA ALA A 79 -4.47 5.53 0.67
C ALA A 79 -5.79 6.11 0.12
N LEU A 80 -5.74 7.17 -0.69
CA LEU A 80 -6.91 7.72 -1.36
C LEU A 80 -7.61 6.67 -2.24
N PHE A 81 -6.85 5.92 -3.04
CA PHE A 81 -7.42 4.85 -3.86
C PHE A 81 -7.98 3.71 -3.02
N PHE A 82 -7.35 3.37 -1.89
CA PHE A 82 -7.87 2.38 -0.96
C PHE A 82 -9.23 2.80 -0.37
N LEU A 83 -9.40 4.08 -0.06
CA LEU A 83 -10.67 4.62 0.45
C LEU A 83 -11.77 4.67 -0.62
N ARG A 84 -11.41 4.91 -1.89
CA ARG A 84 -12.39 5.03 -2.99
C ARG A 84 -12.73 3.69 -3.64
N TYR A 85 -11.78 2.77 -3.71
CA TYR A 85 -11.88 1.49 -4.41
C TYR A 85 -11.34 0.34 -3.55
N PRO A 86 -11.93 0.09 -2.37
CA PRO A 86 -11.35 -0.82 -1.38
C PRO A 86 -11.19 -2.25 -1.91
N GLU A 87 -12.18 -2.77 -2.64
CA GLU A 87 -12.15 -4.14 -3.17
C GLU A 87 -11.11 -4.31 -4.29
N ALA A 88 -11.02 -3.35 -5.21
CA ALA A 88 -10.03 -3.38 -6.29
C ALA A 88 -8.60 -3.24 -5.74
N MET A 89 -8.41 -2.37 -4.75
CA MET A 89 -7.13 -2.23 -4.07
C MET A 89 -6.75 -3.45 -3.23
N ALA A 90 -7.72 -4.11 -2.59
CA ALA A 90 -7.47 -5.37 -1.88
C ALA A 90 -6.97 -6.46 -2.83
N ARG A 91 -7.59 -6.61 -4.01
CA ARG A 91 -7.12 -7.53 -5.07
C ARG A 91 -5.70 -7.18 -5.53
N PHE A 92 -5.46 -5.91 -5.85
CA PHE A 92 -4.13 -5.42 -6.22
C PHE A 92 -3.07 -5.72 -5.15
N MET A 93 -3.36 -5.47 -3.87
CA MET A 93 -2.41 -5.67 -2.76
C MET A 93 -2.17 -7.16 -2.48
N ALA A 94 -3.22 -7.99 -2.56
CA ALA A 94 -3.14 -9.43 -2.37
C ALA A 94 -2.28 -10.13 -3.44
N GLY A 95 -2.15 -9.54 -4.63
CA GLY A 95 -1.35 -10.11 -5.73
C GLY A 95 -1.99 -11.33 -6.36
N THR A 96 -3.32 -11.38 -6.33
CA THR A 96 -4.18 -12.44 -6.89
C THR A 96 -4.90 -11.95 -8.13
#